data_AF-A0A016TVQ8-F1
#
_entry.id   AF-A0A016TVQ8-F1
#
_cell.length_a   1.000
_cell.length_b   1.000
_cell.length_c   1.000
_cell.angle_alpha   90.00
_cell.angle_beta   90.00
_cell.angle_gamma   90.00
#
_symmetry.space_group_name_H-M   'P 1'
#
loop_
_entity.id
_entity.type
_entity.pdbx_description
1 polymer ?
#
loop_
_entity_poly.entity_id
_entity_poly.type
_entity_poly.pdbx_seq_one_letter_code
_entity_poly.pdbx_strand_id
1 'polypeptide(L)'
;MKYEALEKPNLTNKQTIANLNNASDKNRNANCLVLFSGIEDTTGFSKLNLTKNAKLDRVVVVSLRGLDLSDIVVEPKGVAIKVSNDFTDEDVAHVVETIWSAFKPTSKIIATL
;
A
#
# COMPACT_ATOMS: atom_id res chain seq x y z
N MET A 1 -19.99 -5.08 -22.43
CA MET A 1 -19.21 -6.07 -21.67
C MET A 1 -20.16 -6.75 -20.69
N LYS A 2 -20.16 -8.08 -20.63
CA LYS A 2 -20.83 -8.82 -19.55
C LYS A 2 -19.79 -8.97 -18.43
N TYR A 3 -20.12 -8.47 -17.25
CA TYR A 3 -19.36 -8.78 -16.04
C TYR A 3 -19.98 -10.03 -15.44
N GLU A 4 -19.24 -11.13 -15.43
CA GLU A 4 -19.63 -12.31 -14.67
C GLU A 4 -19.13 -12.13 -13.24
N ALA A 5 -20.04 -12.24 -12.27
CA ALA A 5 -19.66 -12.26 -10.88
C ALA A 5 -18.85 -13.54 -10.64
N LEU A 6 -17.55 -13.39 -10.39
CA LEU A 6 -16.74 -14.48 -9.88
C LEU A 6 -17.31 -14.86 -8.50
N GLU A 7 -17.44 -16.16 -8.25
CA GLU A 7 -17.81 -16.67 -6.93
C GLU A 7 -16.85 -16.06 -5.90
N LYS A 8 -17.40 -15.27 -4.97
CA LYS A 8 -16.57 -14.48 -4.05
C LYS A 8 -15.75 -15.45 -3.20
N PRO A 9 -14.42 -15.49 -3.34
CA PRO A 9 -13.62 -16.36 -2.49
C PRO A 9 -13.84 -15.95 -1.03
N ASN A 10 -13.95 -16.93 -0.14
CA ASN A 10 -14.06 -16.68 1.30
C ASN A 10 -12.71 -16.17 1.83
N LEU A 11 -12.43 -14.90 1.55
CA LEU A 11 -11.17 -14.22 1.83
C LEU A 11 -11.41 -13.17 2.92
N THR A 12 -10.85 -13.41 4.10
CA THR A 12 -10.81 -12.43 5.18
C THR A 12 -9.72 -11.38 4.95
N ASN A 13 -9.84 -10.23 5.63
CA ASN A 13 -8.82 -9.18 5.58
C ASN A 13 -7.45 -9.69 6.08
N LYS A 14 -7.44 -10.53 7.13
CA LYS A 14 -6.23 -11.18 7.62
C LYS A 14 -5.59 -12.10 6.58
N GLN A 15 -6.39 -12.90 5.88
CA GLN A 15 -5.90 -13.74 4.78
C GLN A 15 -5.40 -12.92 3.61
N THR A 16 -5.99 -11.75 3.34
CA THR A 16 -5.50 -10.83 2.30
C THR A 16 -4.07 -10.38 2.58
N ILE A 17 -3.78 -9.94 3.81
CA ILE A 17 -2.41 -9.56 4.22
C ILE A 17 -1.47 -10.77 4.15
N ALA A 18 -1.90 -11.94 4.62
CA ALA A 18 -1.09 -13.15 4.55
C ALA A 18 -0.77 -13.56 3.10
N ASN A 19 -1.74 -13.43 2.18
CA ASN A 19 -1.56 -13.73 0.76
C ASN A 19 -0.59 -12.74 0.11
N LEU A 20 -0.72 -11.44 0.40
CA LEU A 20 0.20 -10.41 -0.09
C LEU A 20 1.64 -10.66 0.41
N ASN A 21 1.82 -10.97 1.70
CA ASN A 21 3.12 -11.31 2.28
C ASN A 21 3.75 -12.56 1.63
N ASN A 22 2.91 -13.48 1.14
CA ASN A 22 3.34 -14.69 0.45
C ASN A 22 3.44 -14.52 -1.08
N ALA A 23 3.04 -13.38 -1.63
CA ALA A 23 3.13 -13.11 -3.06
C ALA A 23 4.60 -13.01 -3.49
N SER A 24 4.90 -13.49 -4.70
CA SER A 24 6.25 -13.47 -5.24
C SER A 24 6.27 -12.75 -6.58
N ASP A 25 7.20 -11.83 -6.72
CA ASP A 25 7.47 -11.12 -7.97
C ASP A 25 8.94 -11.33 -8.38
N LYS A 26 9.25 -12.56 -8.79
CA LYS A 26 10.63 -12.96 -9.13
C LYS A 26 11.23 -12.13 -10.26
N ASN A 27 10.40 -11.70 -11.20
CA ASN A 27 10.81 -10.93 -12.37
C ASN A 27 10.82 -9.42 -12.10
N ARG A 28 10.41 -8.98 -10.90
CA ARG A 28 10.33 -7.57 -10.50
C ARG A 28 9.48 -6.73 -11.46
N ASN A 29 8.33 -7.27 -11.85
CA ASN A 29 7.38 -6.60 -12.72
C ASN A 29 6.68 -5.43 -12.01
N ALA A 30 6.65 -5.43 -10.67
CA ALA A 30 6.08 -4.37 -9.86
C ALA A 30 7.16 -3.68 -9.01
N ASN A 31 7.07 -2.36 -8.90
CA ASN A 31 7.92 -1.54 -8.04
C ASN A 31 7.13 -0.90 -6.88
N CYS A 32 5.80 -0.90 -6.92
CA CYS A 32 4.92 -0.32 -5.90
C CYS A 32 3.73 -1.24 -5.61
N LEU A 33 3.30 -1.30 -4.36
CA LEU A 33 2.02 -1.87 -3.94
C LEU A 33 1.17 -0.78 -3.29
N VAL A 34 -0.09 -0.66 -3.71
CA VAL A 34 -1.06 0.24 -3.09
C VAL A 34 -2.25 -0.59 -2.61
N LEU A 35 -2.52 -0.56 -1.30
CA LEU A 35 -3.62 -1.29 -0.68
C LEU A 35 -4.63 -0.29 -0.10
N PHE A 36 -5.83 -0.25 -0.66
CA PHE A 36 -6.95 0.49 -0.08
C PHE A 36 -7.70 -0.40 0.90
N SER A 37 -7.92 0.10 2.12
CA SER A 37 -8.45 -0.66 3.24
C SER A 37 -9.62 0.06 3.87
N GLY A 38 -10.77 -0.63 3.93
CA GLY A 38 -11.97 -0.18 4.64
C GLY A 38 -12.17 -0.87 6.00
N ILE A 39 -11.10 -1.38 6.61
CA ILE A 39 -11.17 -2.09 7.89
C ILE A 39 -11.33 -1.13 9.07
N GLU A 40 -11.94 -1.62 10.15
CA GLU A 40 -12.14 -0.86 11.39
C GLU A 40 -11.19 -1.30 12.52
N ASP A 41 -10.50 -2.43 12.34
CA ASP A 41 -9.58 -3.00 13.33
C ASP A 41 -8.40 -3.71 12.63
N THR A 42 -7.22 -3.58 13.22
CA THR A 42 -5.96 -4.20 12.81
C THR A 42 -5.52 -5.33 13.74
N THR A 43 -6.29 -5.63 14.79
CA THR A 43 -5.94 -6.64 15.79
C THR A 43 -5.65 -7.99 15.13
N GLY A 44 -4.45 -8.52 15.40
CA GLY A 44 -4.00 -9.80 14.88
C GLY A 44 -3.56 -9.79 13.41
N PHE A 45 -3.40 -8.62 12.80
CA PHE A 45 -2.81 -8.50 11.48
C PHE A 45 -1.29 -8.43 11.61
N SER A 46 -0.59 -9.14 10.73
CA SER A 46 0.85 -8.96 10.56
C SER A 46 1.12 -7.69 9.75
N LYS A 47 2.34 -7.14 9.88
CA LYS A 47 2.83 -6.14 8.94
C LYS A 47 2.80 -6.68 7.50
N LEU A 48 2.47 -5.82 6.56
CA LEU A 48 2.58 -6.02 5.13
C LEU A 48 4.05 -5.96 4.75
N ASN A 49 4.67 -7.14 4.65
CA ASN A 49 6.07 -7.35 4.37
C ASN A 49 6.21 -8.44 3.31
N LEU A 50 6.36 -8.02 2.05
CA LEU A 50 6.49 -8.93 0.92
C LEU A 50 7.92 -9.46 0.86
N THR A 51 8.17 -10.56 1.59
CA THR A 51 9.52 -11.12 1.75
C THR A 51 9.94 -12.06 0.62
N LYS A 52 9.03 -12.52 -0.23
CA LYS A 52 9.30 -13.53 -1.28
C LYS A 52 9.73 -12.92 -2.62
N ASN A 53 10.83 -12.16 -2.60
CA ASN A 53 11.48 -11.53 -3.76
C ASN A 53 10.69 -10.40 -4.44
N ALA A 54 9.59 -9.92 -3.87
CA ALA A 54 8.96 -8.69 -4.30
C ALA A 54 9.79 -7.50 -3.80
N LYS A 55 10.78 -7.06 -4.60
CA LYS A 55 11.66 -5.94 -4.26
C LYS A 55 10.98 -4.61 -4.56
N LEU A 56 9.85 -4.36 -3.91
CA LEU A 56 9.13 -3.11 -4.04
C LEU A 56 9.97 -1.95 -3.49
N ASP A 57 9.86 -0.80 -4.14
CA ASP A 57 10.45 0.47 -3.70
C ASP A 57 9.47 1.25 -2.82
N ARG A 58 8.17 0.96 -2.95
CA ARG A 58 7.11 1.63 -2.18
C ARG A 58 5.96 0.67 -1.85
N VAL A 59 5.46 0.78 -0.62
CA VAL A 59 4.19 0.17 -0.20
C VAL A 59 3.35 1.27 0.41
N VAL A 60 2.16 1.50 -0.13
CA VAL A 60 1.20 2.49 0.41
C VAL A 60 -0.04 1.75 0.89
N VAL A 61 -0.42 1.99 2.14
CA VAL A 61 -1.69 1.50 2.69
C VAL A 61 -2.59 2.70 2.95
N VAL A 62 -3.73 2.73 2.28
CA VAL A 62 -4.71 3.82 2.35
C VAL A 62 -5.88 3.38 3.22
N SER A 63 -6.11 4.09 4.33
CA SER A 63 -7.25 3.87 5.21
C SER A 63 -8.43 4.72 4.78
N LEU A 64 -9.47 4.07 4.25
CA LEU A 64 -10.71 4.70 3.78
C LEU A 64 -11.69 5.06 4.92
N ARG A 65 -11.36 4.71 6.17
CA ARG A 65 -12.21 4.93 7.35
C ARG A 65 -11.51 5.68 8.48
N GLY A 66 -10.42 6.37 8.17
CA GLY A 66 -9.64 7.15 9.14
C GLY A 66 -8.91 6.33 10.21
N LEU A 67 -8.92 4.99 10.14
CA LEU A 67 -8.14 4.13 11.03
C LEU A 67 -6.64 4.32 10.78
N ASP A 68 -5.84 4.41 11.84
CA ASP A 68 -4.39 4.43 11.70
C ASP A 68 -3.85 3.05 11.33
N LEU A 69 -3.18 2.96 10.18
CA LEU A 69 -2.63 1.72 9.65
C LEU A 69 -1.09 1.71 9.66
N SER A 70 -0.45 2.63 10.39
CA SER A 70 1.01 2.71 10.49
C SER A 70 1.64 1.41 11.01
N ASP A 71 0.97 0.73 11.94
CA ASP A 71 1.40 -0.58 12.46
C ASP A 71 1.32 -1.72 11.45
N ILE A 72 0.66 -1.52 10.30
CA ILE A 72 0.57 -2.52 9.22
C ILE A 72 1.71 -2.38 8.21
N VAL A 73 2.48 -1.28 8.21
CA VAL A 73 3.55 -1.06 7.23
C VAL A 73 4.95 -1.25 7.82
N VAL A 74 5.93 -1.47 6.94
CA VAL A 74 7.36 -1.58 7.29
C VAL A 74 8.12 -0.39 6.69
N GLU A 75 8.66 0.47 7.54
CA GLU A 75 9.51 1.59 7.15
C GLU A 75 10.88 1.14 6.60
N PRO A 76 11.56 1.96 5.77
CA PRO A 76 11.16 3.28 5.27
C PRO A 76 10.30 3.23 3.99
N LYS A 77 10.09 2.04 3.42
CA LYS A 77 9.39 1.87 2.13
C LYS A 77 7.87 1.87 2.26
N GLY A 78 7.37 1.44 3.42
CA GLY A 78 5.96 1.40 3.75
C GLY A 78 5.48 2.73 4.32
N VAL A 79 4.36 3.22 3.81
CA VAL A 79 3.67 4.41 4.32
C VAL A 79 2.19 4.11 4.46
N ALA A 80 1.61 4.46 5.61
CA ALA A 80 0.18 4.42 5.84
C ALA A 80 -0.38 5.84 5.78
N ILE A 81 -1.46 6.04 5.02
CA ILE A 81 -2.16 7.31 4.92
C ILE A 81 -3.63 7.13 5.25
N LYS A 82 -4.19 8.12 5.94
CA LYS A 82 -5.62 8.22 6.25
C LYS A 82 -6.22 9.23 5.29
N VAL A 83 -7.34 8.87 4.68
CA VAL A 83 -8.12 9.77 3.81
C VAL A 83 -9.45 10.09 4.46
N SER A 84 -10.09 11.16 3.99
CA SER A 84 -11.46 11.50 4.40
C SER A 84 -12.47 10.45 3.92
N ASN A 85 -13.65 10.44 4.53
CA ASN A 85 -14.73 9.51 4.15
C ASN A 85 -15.32 9.83 2.77
N ASP A 86 -15.25 11.08 2.34
CA ASP A 86 -15.66 11.57 1.03
C ASP A 86 -14.59 11.38 -0.05
N PHE A 87 -13.36 11.00 0.35
CA PHE A 87 -12.23 10.72 -0.53
C PHE A 87 -12.04 11.80 -1.61
N THR A 88 -11.78 13.02 -1.15
CA THR A 88 -11.77 14.22 -1.99
C THR A 88 -10.64 14.23 -3.02
N ASP A 89 -10.65 15.21 -3.92
CA ASP A 89 -9.55 15.44 -4.86
C ASP A 89 -8.21 15.67 -4.13
N GLU A 90 -8.22 16.32 -2.96
CA GLU A 90 -7.03 16.46 -2.11
C GLU A 90 -6.52 15.12 -1.60
N ASP A 91 -7.40 14.21 -1.19
CA ASP A 91 -7.01 12.87 -0.77
C ASP A 91 -6.40 12.07 -1.93
N VAL A 92 -7.00 12.16 -3.11
CA VAL A 92 -6.47 11.54 -4.33
C VAL A 92 -5.08 12.10 -4.63
N ALA A 93 -4.90 13.42 -4.59
CA ALA A 93 -3.62 14.07 -4.80
C ALA A 93 -2.58 13.60 -3.77
N HIS A 94 -2.94 13.51 -2.49
CA HIS A 94 -2.06 13.06 -1.42
C HIS A 94 -1.65 11.58 -1.57
N VAL A 95 -2.58 10.69 -1.96
CA VAL A 95 -2.28 9.28 -2.27
C VAL A 95 -1.29 9.20 -3.42
N VAL A 96 -1.56 9.90 -4.53
CA VAL A 96 -0.72 9.90 -5.73
C VAL A 96 0.67 10.47 -5.43
N GLU A 97 0.76 11.56 -4.68
CA GLU A 97 2.04 12.13 -4.26
C GLU A 97 2.84 11.16 -3.37
N THR A 98 2.17 10.50 -2.42
CA THR A 98 2.81 9.52 -1.54
C THR A 98 3.41 8.37 -2.34
N ILE A 99 2.68 7.85 -3.33
CA ILE A 99 3.18 6.85 -4.27
C ILE A 99 4.40 7.39 -5.02
N TRP A 100 4.27 8.58 -5.61
CA TRP A 100 5.30 9.15 -6.49
C TRP A 100 6.58 9.55 -5.75
N SER A 101 6.49 9.89 -4.45
CA SER A 101 7.62 10.35 -3.64
C SER A 101 8.81 9.37 -3.60
N ALA A 102 8.56 8.06 -3.76
CA ALA A 102 9.61 7.05 -3.84
C ALA A 102 10.39 7.06 -5.16
N PHE A 103 9.81 7.63 -6.20
CA PHE A 103 10.30 7.59 -7.58
C PHE A 103 10.76 8.96 -8.08
N LYS A 104 10.50 10.02 -7.31
CA LYS A 104 11.05 11.35 -7.57
C LYS A 104 12.60 11.27 -7.47
N PRO A 105 13.34 11.79 -8.46
CA PRO A 105 14.78 11.93 -8.33
C PRO A 105 15.09 12.75 -7.08
N THR A 106 15.93 12.22 -6.19
CA THR A 106 16.48 13.03 -5.10
C THR A 106 17.38 14.06 -5.77
N SER A 107 16.97 15.32 -5.83
CA SER A 107 17.89 16.40 -6.18
C SER A 107 19.01 16.37 -5.15
N LYS A 108 20.16 15.83 -5.54
CA LYS A 108 21.40 16.08 -4.81
C LYS A 108 21.61 17.58 -4.88
N ILE A 109 21.35 18.28 -3.78
CA ILE A 109 21.93 19.60 -3.60
C ILE A 109 23.44 19.33 -3.57
N ILE A 110 24.10 19.58 -4.69
CA ILE A 110 25.54 19.73 -4.70
C ILE A 110 25.76 21.05 -3.97
N ALA A 111 26.05 20.98 -2.67
CA ALA A 111 26.59 22.12 -1.95
C ALA A 111 27.95 22.42 -2.60
N THR A 112 27.95 23.34 -3.56
CA THR A 112 29.19 23.94 -4.06
C THR A 112 29.52 25.10 -3.14
N LEU A 113 30.61 24.89 -2.39
CA LEU A 113 31.56 25.83 -1.74
C LEU A 113 31.81 25.47 -0.28
#